data_AF-A0A7C6EJ18-F1
#
_entry.id   AF-A0A7C6EJ18-F1
#
_cell.length_a   1.000
_cell.length_b   1.000
_cell.length_c   1.000
_cell.angle_alpha   90.00
_cell.angle_beta   90.00
_cell.angle_gamma   90.00
#
_symmetry.space_group_name_H-M   'P 1'
#
loop_
_entity.id
_entity.type
_entity.pdbx_description
1 polymer ?
#
loop_
_entity_poly.entity_id
_entity_poly.type
_entity_poly.pdbx_seq_one_letter_code
_entity_poly.pdbx_strand_id
1 'polypeptide(L)'
;MSQHSRIREILSTLKDVDAEKILRSIGDRIRVYPTPRYLEVHKEYVSELDQKESLCGAFAAAYILRGMGYRFHRGEVVDQDYVAYIARVNVDPRDLERLRKLKLEVARLPREQAEEIIRRNRDIWYRFDDLPTTLKPHELGASPEGVIHAIHEISMLGLGAIPVKTVSRAGDEFLTEEKMMNLLDIIRRSEEYDAQFILNLNTRHLLDSEKIPRLSEKLLLGEKFQEIFRESVGHYIGCGGLIEVDDKCFLILRETYRKYGVHLQPAEHVRKALLRGDGREGGVIIVVPASLEEKIRGILLDRGFRLEIWDNGSPFIPFTSQ
;
A
#
# COMPACT_ATOMS: atom_id res chain seq x y z
N MET A 1 14.43 7.66 -22.79
CA MET A 1 14.06 8.90 -22.08
C MET A 1 15.29 9.45 -21.38
N SER A 2 15.50 10.76 -21.35
CA SER A 2 16.60 11.34 -20.55
C SER A 2 16.30 11.16 -19.06
N GLN A 3 17.35 11.09 -18.23
CA GLN A 3 17.23 10.97 -16.77
C GLN A 3 16.35 12.10 -16.18
N HIS A 4 16.51 13.33 -16.68
CA HIS A 4 15.67 14.47 -16.28
C HIS A 4 14.20 14.32 -16.63
N SER A 5 13.86 13.71 -17.79
CA SER A 5 12.47 13.42 -18.15
C SER A 5 11.83 12.45 -17.17
N ARG A 6 12.56 11.40 -16.80
CA ARG A 6 12.10 10.41 -15.83
C ARG A 6 11.89 11.03 -14.44
N ILE A 7 12.85 11.83 -13.96
CA ILE A 7 12.73 12.52 -12.67
C ILE A 7 11.50 13.42 -12.65
N ARG A 8 11.31 14.23 -13.70
CA ARG A 8 10.15 15.12 -13.83
C ARG A 8 8.84 14.36 -13.70
N GLU A 9 8.67 13.28 -14.45
CA GLU A 9 7.44 12.49 -14.46
C GLU A 9 7.13 11.93 -13.07
N ILE A 10 8.12 11.38 -12.37
CA ILE A 10 7.93 10.89 -10.99
C ILE A 10 7.55 12.03 -10.05
N LEU A 11 8.25 13.16 -10.09
CA LEU A 11 7.94 14.31 -9.24
C LEU A 11 6.52 14.86 -9.49
N SER A 12 6.06 14.88 -10.74
CA SER A 12 4.70 15.31 -11.10
C SER A 12 3.60 14.41 -10.55
N THR A 13 3.92 13.19 -10.11
CA THR A 13 2.94 12.32 -9.44
C THR A 13 2.78 12.62 -7.95
N LEU A 14 3.72 13.35 -7.34
CA LEU A 14 3.71 13.66 -5.92
C LEU A 14 2.73 14.79 -5.60
N LYS A 15 2.00 14.63 -4.49
CA LYS A 15 1.13 15.64 -3.93
C LYS A 15 1.94 16.90 -3.56
N ASP A 16 1.43 18.04 -4.00
CA ASP A 16 1.91 19.38 -3.66
C ASP A 16 3.41 19.64 -3.98
N VAL A 17 3.91 19.04 -5.07
CA VAL A 17 5.28 19.24 -5.57
C VAL A 17 5.28 19.96 -6.91
N ASP A 18 6.00 21.08 -6.99
CA ASP A 18 6.36 21.71 -8.27
C ASP A 18 7.65 21.08 -8.83
N ALA A 19 7.51 20.17 -9.79
CA ALA A 19 8.63 19.44 -10.39
C ALA A 19 9.67 20.38 -11.05
N GLU A 20 9.24 21.49 -11.68
CA GLU A 20 10.15 22.43 -12.33
C GLU A 20 10.90 23.28 -11.31
N LYS A 21 10.26 23.64 -10.19
CA LYS A 21 10.97 24.26 -9.05
C LYS A 21 12.04 23.32 -8.52
N ILE A 22 11.70 22.06 -8.24
CA ILE A 22 12.66 21.06 -7.72
C ILE A 22 13.85 20.89 -8.67
N LEU A 23 13.60 20.66 -9.95
CA LEU A 23 14.67 20.45 -10.94
C LEU A 23 15.60 21.66 -11.07
N ARG A 24 15.08 22.88 -10.99
CA ARG A 24 15.89 24.11 -11.00
C ARG A 24 16.74 24.28 -9.75
N SER A 25 16.25 23.85 -8.58
CA SER A 25 16.92 24.04 -7.30
C SER A 25 17.95 22.94 -6.97
N ILE A 26 17.66 21.69 -7.31
CA ILE A 26 18.44 20.52 -6.86
C ILE A 26 18.71 19.47 -7.95
N GLY A 27 18.50 19.81 -9.23
CA GLY A 27 18.42 18.86 -10.36
C GLY A 27 19.53 17.82 -10.48
N ASP A 28 20.79 18.17 -10.24
CA ASP A 28 21.91 17.22 -10.36
C ASP A 28 22.08 16.33 -9.11
N ARG A 29 21.52 16.77 -7.98
CA ARG A 29 21.64 16.15 -6.65
C ARG A 29 20.52 15.16 -6.36
N ILE A 30 19.47 15.15 -7.18
CA ILE A 30 18.35 14.22 -7.05
C ILE A 30 18.61 12.92 -7.83
N ARG A 31 18.24 11.79 -7.22
CA ARG A 31 18.15 10.48 -7.87
C ARG A 31 16.79 9.87 -7.57
N VAL A 32 16.23 9.16 -8.55
CA VAL A 32 14.92 8.47 -8.42
C VAL A 32 15.08 7.02 -8.81
N TYR A 33 14.53 6.13 -7.98
CA TYR A 33 14.48 4.69 -8.17
C TYR A 33 13.04 4.23 -8.01
N PRO A 34 12.19 4.52 -9.00
CA PRO A 34 10.80 4.11 -8.94
C PRO A 34 10.70 2.59 -9.14
N THR A 35 9.66 1.97 -8.58
CA THR A 35 9.38 0.56 -8.86
C THR A 35 9.10 0.35 -10.36
N PRO A 36 9.33 -0.86 -10.90
CA PRO A 36 8.99 -1.19 -12.27
C PRO A 36 7.54 -0.81 -12.60
N ARG A 37 7.28 -0.38 -13.85
CA ARG A 37 5.92 -0.01 -14.31
C ARG A 37 5.27 1.07 -13.46
N TYR A 38 6.08 2.00 -12.93
CA TYR A 38 5.64 3.01 -11.97
C TYR A 38 4.42 3.80 -12.47
N LEU A 39 4.44 4.24 -13.72
CA LEU A 39 3.39 5.08 -14.30
C LEU A 39 2.12 4.28 -14.57
N GLU A 40 2.25 3.03 -14.98
CA GLU A 40 1.12 2.10 -15.16
C GLU A 40 0.44 1.84 -13.81
N VAL A 41 1.21 1.48 -12.79
CA VAL A 41 0.69 1.28 -11.42
C VAL A 41 0.11 2.59 -10.86
N HIS A 42 0.76 3.73 -11.11
CA HIS A 42 0.25 5.03 -10.68
C HIS A 42 -1.07 5.40 -11.37
N LYS A 43 -1.22 5.11 -12.67
CA LYS A 43 -2.46 5.31 -13.40
C LYS A 43 -3.60 4.49 -12.80
N GLU A 44 -3.34 3.22 -12.47
CA GLU A 44 -4.31 2.37 -11.79
C GLU A 44 -4.68 2.90 -10.40
N TYR A 45 -3.69 3.39 -9.65
CA TYR A 45 -3.87 4.02 -8.34
C TYR A 45 -4.77 5.27 -8.42
N VAL A 46 -4.53 6.18 -9.37
CA VAL A 46 -5.33 7.39 -9.54
C VAL A 46 -6.75 7.09 -10.04
N SER A 47 -6.89 6.01 -10.83
CA SER A 47 -8.20 5.56 -11.33
C SER A 47 -9.03 4.82 -10.27
N GLU A 48 -8.38 4.26 -9.26
CA GLU A 48 -9.06 3.62 -8.15
C GLU A 48 -9.76 4.70 -7.32
N LEU A 49 -11.07 4.54 -7.14
CA LEU A 49 -11.85 5.40 -6.27
C LEU A 49 -11.46 5.15 -4.82
N ASP A 50 -11.66 6.13 -3.95
CA ASP A 50 -11.30 6.09 -2.52
C ASP A 50 -11.51 4.72 -1.88
N GLN A 51 -10.53 4.31 -1.08
CA GLN A 51 -10.59 3.07 -0.33
C GLN A 51 -11.91 3.01 0.47
N LYS A 52 -12.53 1.84 0.42
CA LYS A 52 -13.64 1.46 1.29
C LYS A 52 -13.17 1.04 2.68
N GLU A 53 -14.08 1.09 3.65
CA GLU A 53 -13.77 0.75 5.03
C GLU A 53 -13.15 -0.65 5.13
N SER A 54 -12.07 -0.76 5.92
CA SER A 54 -11.30 -2.00 6.13
C SER A 54 -10.51 -2.55 4.93
N LEU A 55 -10.60 -1.96 3.72
CA LEU A 55 -10.02 -2.56 2.50
C LEU A 55 -8.57 -2.14 2.15
N CYS A 56 -7.79 -1.53 3.05
CA CYS A 56 -6.49 -0.92 2.69
C CYS A 56 -5.50 -1.89 2.03
N GLY A 57 -5.39 -3.13 2.55
CA GLY A 57 -4.52 -4.15 1.97
C GLY A 57 -4.98 -4.58 0.58
N ALA A 58 -6.29 -4.80 0.42
CA ALA A 58 -6.90 -5.17 -0.86
C ALA A 58 -6.80 -4.05 -1.89
N PHE A 59 -7.00 -2.80 -1.47
CA PHE A 59 -6.83 -1.61 -2.29
C PHE A 59 -5.40 -1.52 -2.84
N ALA A 60 -4.40 -1.65 -1.97
CA ALA A 60 -2.99 -1.60 -2.36
C ALA A 60 -2.63 -2.71 -3.36
N ALA A 61 -3.06 -3.94 -3.09
CA ALA A 61 -2.84 -5.07 -3.99
C ALA A 61 -3.59 -4.90 -5.33
N ALA A 62 -4.80 -4.35 -5.35
CA ALA A 62 -5.61 -4.21 -6.56
C ALA A 62 -4.93 -3.33 -7.63
N TYR A 63 -4.51 -2.10 -7.28
CA TYR A 63 -3.86 -1.24 -8.27
C TYR A 63 -2.47 -1.75 -8.69
N ILE A 64 -1.76 -2.46 -7.81
CA ILE A 64 -0.49 -3.11 -8.15
C ILE A 64 -0.72 -4.25 -9.15
N LEU A 65 -1.64 -5.17 -8.86
CA LEU A 65 -1.99 -6.29 -9.74
C LEU A 65 -2.41 -5.79 -11.14
N ARG A 66 -3.31 -4.80 -11.20
CA ARG A 66 -3.73 -4.19 -12.48
C ARG A 66 -2.57 -3.53 -13.22
N GLY A 67 -1.70 -2.80 -12.51
CA GLY A 67 -0.52 -2.14 -13.10
C GLY A 67 0.52 -3.15 -13.60
N MET A 68 0.57 -4.34 -13.00
CA MET A 68 1.39 -5.47 -13.47
C MET A 68 0.73 -6.27 -14.61
N GLY A 69 -0.53 -5.97 -14.97
CA GLY A 69 -1.24 -6.57 -16.11
C GLY A 69 -2.37 -7.53 -15.71
N TYR A 70 -2.53 -7.86 -14.43
CA TYR A 70 -3.57 -8.75 -13.92
C TYR A 70 -4.86 -7.99 -13.69
N ARG A 71 -5.53 -7.61 -14.78
CA ARG A 71 -6.74 -6.77 -14.77
C ARG A 71 -8.03 -7.56 -14.57
N PHE A 72 -8.02 -8.85 -14.90
CA PHE A 72 -9.17 -9.74 -14.80
C PHE A 72 -8.74 -11.10 -14.25
N HIS A 73 -9.59 -11.73 -13.44
CA HIS A 73 -9.40 -13.12 -12.99
C HIS A 73 -10.76 -13.81 -12.87
N ARG A 74 -10.94 -14.94 -13.56
CA ARG A 74 -12.20 -15.70 -13.66
C ARG A 74 -13.41 -14.87 -14.12
N GLY A 75 -13.18 -13.96 -15.08
CA GLY A 75 -14.23 -13.09 -15.63
C GLY A 75 -14.51 -11.84 -14.78
N GLU A 76 -13.93 -11.73 -13.59
CA GLU A 76 -14.10 -10.58 -12.71
C GLU A 76 -13.02 -9.52 -12.92
N VAL A 77 -13.40 -8.24 -12.85
CA VAL A 77 -12.46 -7.12 -12.80
C VAL A 77 -11.71 -7.17 -11.47
N VAL A 78 -10.38 -6.99 -11.53
CA VAL A 78 -9.53 -6.91 -10.33
C VAL A 78 -9.62 -5.52 -9.72
N ASP A 79 -10.68 -5.27 -8.96
CA ASP A 79 -10.91 -4.06 -8.16
C ASP A 79 -10.67 -4.33 -6.66
N GLN A 80 -10.72 -3.28 -5.83
CA GLN A 80 -10.53 -3.42 -4.38
C GLN A 80 -11.55 -4.39 -3.72
N ASP A 81 -12.78 -4.48 -4.24
CA ASP A 81 -13.79 -5.40 -3.72
C ASP A 81 -13.45 -6.85 -4.04
N TYR A 82 -12.99 -7.13 -5.27
CA TYR A 82 -12.64 -8.49 -5.67
C TYR A 82 -11.39 -8.98 -4.95
N VAL A 83 -10.37 -8.12 -4.85
CA VAL A 83 -9.19 -8.45 -4.06
C VAL A 83 -9.58 -8.67 -2.60
N ALA A 84 -10.49 -7.85 -2.03
CA ALA A 84 -10.97 -8.05 -0.66
C ALA A 84 -11.74 -9.36 -0.47
N TYR A 85 -12.54 -9.75 -1.46
CA TYR A 85 -13.27 -11.02 -1.49
C TYR A 85 -12.31 -12.21 -1.49
N ILE A 86 -11.32 -12.23 -2.38
CA ILE A 86 -10.33 -13.31 -2.43
C ILE A 86 -9.45 -13.29 -1.16
N ALA A 87 -9.04 -12.11 -0.69
CA ALA A 87 -8.25 -11.96 0.52
C ALA A 87 -9.02 -12.26 1.81
N ARG A 88 -10.33 -12.52 1.72
CA ARG A 88 -11.23 -12.78 2.85
C ARG A 88 -11.12 -11.70 3.93
N VAL A 89 -11.21 -10.44 3.52
CA VAL A 89 -11.13 -9.28 4.43
C VAL A 89 -12.28 -9.30 5.43
N ASN A 90 -11.95 -9.13 6.72
CA ASN A 90 -12.95 -9.04 7.77
C ASN A 90 -13.63 -7.66 7.75
N VAL A 91 -14.95 -7.64 7.71
CA VAL A 91 -15.77 -6.41 7.78
C VAL A 91 -16.70 -6.43 8.98
N ASP A 92 -17.28 -5.28 9.32
CA ASP A 92 -18.28 -5.23 10.38
C ASP A 92 -19.59 -5.85 9.89
N PRO A 93 -20.22 -6.79 10.61
CA PRO A 93 -21.49 -7.37 10.20
C PRO A 93 -22.61 -6.33 10.08
N ARG A 94 -22.51 -5.20 10.81
CA ARG A 94 -23.47 -4.09 10.73
C ARG A 94 -23.38 -3.37 9.38
N ASP A 95 -22.20 -3.31 8.77
CA ASP A 95 -22.01 -2.72 7.45
C ASP A 95 -22.68 -3.58 6.37
N LEU A 96 -22.54 -4.91 6.46
CA LEU A 96 -23.22 -5.82 5.54
C LEU A 96 -24.75 -5.77 5.69
N GLU A 97 -25.26 -5.70 6.92
CA GLU A 97 -26.70 -5.56 7.17
C GLU A 97 -27.24 -4.23 6.62
N ARG A 98 -26.51 -3.12 6.82
CA ARG A 98 -26.86 -1.82 6.24
C ARG A 98 -26.79 -1.86 4.71
N LEU A 99 -25.76 -2.47 4.13
CA LEU A 99 -25.59 -2.63 2.70
C LEU A 99 -26.76 -3.40 2.07
N ARG A 100 -27.22 -4.49 2.69
CA ARG A 100 -28.38 -5.26 2.21
C ARG A 100 -29.63 -4.40 2.13
N LYS A 101 -29.91 -3.60 3.17
CA LYS A 101 -31.05 -2.66 3.18
C LYS A 101 -30.93 -1.61 2.08
N LEU A 102 -29.75 -1.01 1.93
CA LEU A 102 -29.50 -0.01 0.90
C LEU A 102 -29.62 -0.59 -0.52
N LYS A 103 -29.15 -1.82 -0.77
CA LYS A 103 -29.31 -2.50 -2.08
C LYS A 103 -30.78 -2.74 -2.41
N LEU A 104 -31.60 -3.12 -1.43
CA LEU A 104 -33.06 -3.30 -1.61
C LEU A 104 -33.77 -1.97 -1.90
N GLU A 105 -33.35 -0.89 -1.25
CA GLU A 105 -33.86 0.47 -1.50
C GLU A 105 -33.50 0.93 -2.91
N VAL A 106 -32.21 0.88 -3.25
CA VAL A 106 -31.65 1.29 -4.56
C VAL A 106 -32.31 0.55 -5.73
N ALA A 107 -32.62 -0.74 -5.57
CA ALA A 107 -33.28 -1.54 -6.61
C ALA A 107 -34.69 -1.03 -7.00
N ARG A 108 -35.31 -0.18 -6.17
CA ARG A 108 -36.66 0.37 -6.40
C ARG A 108 -36.65 1.82 -6.84
N LEU A 109 -35.48 2.46 -6.91
CA LEU A 109 -35.36 3.89 -7.17
C LEU A 109 -34.99 4.17 -8.63
N PRO A 110 -35.35 5.37 -9.16
CA PRO A 110 -34.79 5.86 -10.40
C PRO A 110 -33.26 5.93 -10.34
N ARG A 111 -32.61 5.75 -11.50
CA ARG A 111 -31.15 5.66 -11.63
C ARG A 111 -30.39 6.80 -10.93
N GLU A 112 -30.82 8.05 -11.10
CA GLU A 112 -30.14 9.20 -10.49
C GLU A 112 -30.18 9.17 -8.96
N GLN A 113 -31.31 8.75 -8.37
CA GLN A 113 -31.46 8.63 -6.91
C GLN A 113 -30.67 7.43 -6.37
N ALA A 114 -30.66 6.32 -7.11
CA ALA A 114 -29.82 5.17 -6.83
C ALA A 114 -28.33 5.53 -6.80
N GLU A 115 -27.84 6.24 -7.82
CA GLU A 115 -26.45 6.67 -7.93
C GLU A 115 -26.05 7.61 -6.76
N GLU A 116 -26.95 8.49 -6.32
CA GLU A 116 -26.73 9.35 -5.16
C GLU A 116 -26.54 8.55 -3.86
N ILE A 117 -27.40 7.56 -3.61
CA ILE A 117 -27.30 6.70 -2.43
C ILE A 117 -26.02 5.88 -2.46
N ILE A 118 -25.68 5.29 -3.61
CA ILE A 118 -24.44 4.52 -3.79
C ILE A 118 -23.23 5.41 -3.47
N ARG A 119 -23.21 6.64 -4.00
CA ARG A 119 -22.09 7.58 -3.79
C ARG A 119 -21.94 7.96 -2.32
N ARG A 120 -23.05 8.22 -1.61
CA ARG A 120 -23.04 8.61 -0.18
C ARG A 120 -22.66 7.49 0.77
N ASN A 121 -22.83 6.24 0.37
CA ASN A 121 -22.53 5.05 1.18
C ASN A 121 -21.39 4.23 0.57
N ARG A 122 -20.51 4.89 -0.18
CA ARG A 122 -19.45 4.23 -0.95
C ARG A 122 -18.51 3.42 -0.07
N ASP A 123 -18.22 3.94 1.11
CA ASP A 123 -17.37 3.36 2.16
C ASP A 123 -17.74 1.92 2.51
N ILE A 124 -19.03 1.58 2.46
CA ILE A 124 -19.55 0.24 2.75
C ILE A 124 -20.24 -0.42 1.54
N TRP A 125 -20.17 0.17 0.34
CA TRP A 125 -20.86 -0.33 -0.85
C TRP A 125 -20.12 -1.51 -1.51
N TYR A 126 -20.03 -2.66 -0.85
CA TYR A 126 -19.29 -3.82 -1.38
C TYR A 126 -20.01 -4.52 -2.54
N ARG A 127 -19.22 -4.98 -3.52
CA ARG A 127 -19.72 -5.81 -4.61
C ARG A 127 -20.12 -7.22 -4.14
N PHE A 128 -19.29 -7.82 -3.28
CA PHE A 128 -19.50 -9.14 -2.68
C PHE A 128 -20.05 -9.01 -1.25
N ASP A 129 -20.98 -9.87 -0.87
CA ASP A 129 -21.63 -9.88 0.44
C ASP A 129 -21.26 -11.09 1.31
N ASP A 130 -20.59 -12.08 0.73
CA ASP A 130 -19.91 -13.17 1.45
C ASP A 130 -18.46 -12.75 1.80
N LEU A 131 -18.34 -11.76 2.70
CA LEU A 131 -17.09 -11.42 3.37
C LEU A 131 -17.13 -11.94 4.81
N PRO A 132 -16.00 -12.41 5.38
CA PRO A 132 -15.95 -12.72 6.80
C PRO A 132 -16.33 -11.51 7.64
N THR A 133 -16.97 -11.76 8.78
CA THR A 133 -17.44 -10.69 9.67
C THR A 133 -16.90 -10.86 11.08
N THR A 134 -16.57 -9.75 11.72
CA THR A 134 -16.22 -9.73 13.15
C THR A 134 -16.77 -8.46 13.81
N LEU A 135 -17.20 -8.57 15.06
CA LEU A 135 -17.59 -7.42 15.90
C LEU A 135 -16.41 -6.84 16.67
N LYS A 136 -15.23 -7.47 16.62
CA LYS A 136 -14.04 -7.02 17.33
C LYS A 136 -13.30 -6.01 16.46
N PRO A 137 -13.24 -4.72 16.85
CA PRO A 137 -12.65 -3.68 15.98
C PRO A 137 -11.19 -3.95 15.63
N HIS A 138 -10.46 -4.67 16.47
CA HIS A 138 -9.05 -4.98 16.22
C HIS A 138 -8.81 -6.06 15.16
N GLU A 139 -9.83 -6.86 14.85
CA GLU A 139 -9.79 -7.94 13.85
C GLU A 139 -10.26 -7.49 12.46
N LEU A 140 -10.85 -6.29 12.35
CA LEU A 140 -11.31 -5.74 11.08
C LEU A 140 -10.13 -5.52 10.12
N GLY A 141 -10.40 -5.66 8.82
CA GLY A 141 -9.42 -5.46 7.76
C GLY A 141 -8.74 -6.72 7.26
N ALA A 142 -7.73 -6.51 6.42
CA ALA A 142 -7.00 -7.56 5.75
C ALA A 142 -5.85 -8.10 6.61
N SER A 143 -5.72 -9.43 6.67
CA SER A 143 -4.51 -10.08 7.16
C SER A 143 -3.41 -10.07 6.10
N PRO A 144 -2.11 -10.14 6.47
CA PRO A 144 -1.04 -10.27 5.48
C PRO A 144 -1.13 -11.58 4.70
N GLU A 145 -1.56 -12.66 5.34
CA GLU A 145 -1.83 -13.95 4.69
C GLU A 145 -2.91 -13.84 3.62
N GLY A 146 -4.02 -13.14 3.90
CA GLY A 146 -5.10 -12.94 2.95
C GLY A 146 -4.67 -12.10 1.75
N VAL A 147 -3.89 -11.04 1.97
CA VAL A 147 -3.34 -10.23 0.87
C VAL A 147 -2.41 -11.05 -0.01
N ILE A 148 -1.52 -11.86 0.59
CA ILE A 148 -0.63 -12.78 -0.13
C ILE A 148 -1.43 -13.80 -0.94
N HIS A 149 -2.43 -14.43 -0.31
CA HIS A 149 -3.32 -15.38 -0.96
C HIS A 149 -4.03 -14.77 -2.17
N ALA A 150 -4.55 -13.54 -2.05
CA ALA A 150 -5.18 -12.86 -3.19
C ALA A 150 -4.21 -12.55 -4.33
N ILE A 151 -2.98 -12.15 -4.03
CA ILE A 151 -1.95 -11.95 -5.05
C ILE A 151 -1.66 -13.25 -5.80
N HIS A 152 -1.49 -14.36 -5.07
CA HIS A 152 -1.25 -15.69 -5.65
C HIS A 152 -2.42 -16.16 -6.50
N GLU A 153 -3.64 -16.09 -5.97
CA GLU A 153 -4.84 -16.57 -6.66
C GLU A 153 -5.14 -15.75 -7.92
N ILE A 154 -5.17 -14.41 -7.82
CA ILE A 154 -5.53 -13.54 -8.94
C ILE A 154 -4.46 -13.58 -10.04
N SER A 155 -3.19 -13.70 -9.67
CA SER A 155 -2.11 -13.86 -10.65
C SER A 155 -1.98 -15.27 -11.20
N MET A 156 -2.79 -16.23 -10.73
CA MET A 156 -2.68 -17.66 -11.05
C MET A 156 -1.24 -18.17 -10.83
N LEU A 157 -0.65 -17.79 -9.70
CA LEU A 157 0.74 -18.07 -9.33
C LEU A 157 1.79 -17.48 -10.30
N GLY A 158 1.41 -16.52 -11.14
CA GLY A 158 2.35 -15.76 -11.98
C GLY A 158 3.22 -14.79 -11.18
N LEU A 159 2.77 -14.41 -9.97
CA LEU A 159 3.51 -13.59 -9.01
C LEU A 159 3.78 -14.39 -7.74
N GLY A 160 4.98 -14.19 -7.17
CA GLY A 160 5.32 -14.51 -5.80
C GLY A 160 5.07 -13.31 -4.88
N ALA A 161 4.80 -13.58 -3.61
CA ALA A 161 4.59 -12.55 -2.58
C ALA A 161 5.34 -12.96 -1.31
N ILE A 162 6.46 -12.29 -1.06
CA ILE A 162 7.40 -12.64 0.01
C ILE A 162 7.11 -11.76 1.24
N PRO A 163 6.62 -12.33 2.35
CA PRO A 163 6.44 -11.58 3.58
C PRO A 163 7.79 -11.34 4.26
N VAL A 164 8.07 -10.09 4.63
CA VAL A 164 9.22 -9.68 5.43
C VAL A 164 8.70 -9.10 6.74
N LYS A 165 8.86 -9.84 7.84
CA LYS A 165 8.44 -9.42 9.18
C LYS A 165 9.44 -8.44 9.77
N THR A 166 8.95 -7.31 10.29
CA THR A 166 9.80 -6.21 10.79
C THR A 166 9.83 -6.10 12.31
N VAL A 167 8.82 -6.64 13.00
CA VAL A 167 8.72 -6.59 14.47
C VAL A 167 7.95 -7.79 15.01
N SER A 168 8.35 -8.30 16.18
CA SER A 168 7.61 -9.35 16.89
C SER A 168 6.54 -8.76 17.81
N ARG A 169 5.54 -9.57 18.18
CA ARG A 169 4.54 -9.19 19.18
C ARG A 169 5.13 -8.86 20.56
N ALA A 170 6.29 -9.45 20.89
CA ALA A 170 7.02 -9.17 22.12
C ALA A 170 7.81 -7.84 22.07
N GLY A 171 7.86 -7.19 20.90
CA GLY A 171 8.60 -5.93 20.68
C GLY A 171 10.01 -6.13 20.17
N ASP A 172 10.40 -7.35 19.73
CA ASP A 172 11.70 -7.57 19.11
C ASP A 172 11.74 -6.87 17.76
N GLU A 173 12.62 -5.88 17.64
CA GLU A 173 12.82 -5.15 16.39
C GLU A 173 13.67 -5.97 15.41
N PHE A 174 13.04 -6.50 14.36
CA PHE A 174 13.75 -7.20 13.30
C PHE A 174 14.26 -6.28 12.20
N LEU A 175 13.72 -5.06 12.09
CA LEU A 175 14.14 -4.02 11.14
C LEU A 175 15.04 -2.97 11.83
N THR A 176 16.30 -3.34 12.02
CA THR A 176 17.37 -2.43 12.46
C THR A 176 17.65 -1.35 11.40
N GLU A 177 18.41 -0.31 11.76
CA GLU A 177 18.86 0.71 10.81
C GLU A 177 19.64 0.10 9.64
N GLU A 178 20.55 -0.84 9.92
CA GLU A 178 21.30 -1.58 8.89
C GLU A 178 20.35 -2.34 7.94
N LYS A 179 19.34 -3.03 8.49
CA LYS A 179 18.36 -3.74 7.66
C LYS A 179 17.45 -2.80 6.90
N MET A 180 17.17 -1.61 7.42
CA MET A 180 16.49 -0.58 6.65
C MET A 180 17.35 -0.13 5.46
N MET A 181 18.66 0.07 5.64
CA MET A 181 19.57 0.36 4.53
C MET A 181 19.60 -0.76 3.48
N ASN A 182 19.59 -2.01 3.93
CA ASN A 182 19.49 -3.17 3.04
C ASN A 182 18.14 -3.24 2.29
N LEU A 183 17.04 -2.84 2.92
CA LEU A 183 15.73 -2.76 2.28
C LEU A 183 15.71 -1.64 1.23
N LEU A 184 16.30 -0.48 1.54
CA LEU A 184 16.45 0.62 0.58
C LEU A 184 17.27 0.19 -0.64
N ASP A 185 18.34 -0.60 -0.45
CA ASP A 185 19.12 -1.17 -1.56
C ASP A 185 18.28 -2.11 -2.44
N ILE A 186 17.40 -2.92 -1.84
CA ILE A 186 16.47 -3.76 -2.60
C ILE A 186 15.49 -2.89 -3.41
N ILE A 187 14.99 -1.79 -2.83
CA ILE A 187 14.10 -0.85 -3.53
C ILE A 187 14.84 -0.14 -4.67
N ARG A 188 16.09 0.29 -4.47
CA ARG A 188 16.94 0.87 -5.54
C ARG A 188 17.06 -0.06 -6.75
N ARG A 189 17.17 -1.36 -6.48
CA ARG A 189 17.34 -2.41 -7.48
C ARG A 189 16.02 -3.07 -7.89
N SER A 190 14.88 -2.48 -7.51
CA SER A 190 13.56 -3.07 -7.77
C SER A 190 13.29 -3.32 -9.25
N GLU A 191 13.85 -2.51 -10.15
CA GLU A 191 13.78 -2.74 -11.61
C GLU A 191 14.46 -4.04 -12.04
N GLU A 192 15.57 -4.43 -11.41
CA GLU A 192 16.29 -5.68 -11.71
C GLU A 192 15.48 -6.93 -11.30
N TYR A 193 14.57 -6.76 -10.35
CA TYR A 193 13.80 -7.83 -9.73
C TYR A 193 12.32 -7.82 -10.14
N ASP A 194 11.91 -6.84 -10.95
CA ASP A 194 10.51 -6.54 -11.26
C ASP A 194 9.63 -6.49 -9.98
N ALA A 195 10.17 -5.89 -8.91
CA ALA A 195 9.61 -5.95 -7.57
C ALA A 195 8.69 -4.76 -7.24
N GLN A 196 7.52 -5.06 -6.66
CA GLN A 196 6.61 -4.09 -6.03
C GLN A 196 6.57 -4.33 -4.52
N PHE A 197 6.13 -3.32 -3.76
CA PHE A 197 6.18 -3.34 -2.30
C PHE A 197 4.87 -2.85 -1.70
N ILE A 198 4.35 -3.61 -0.74
CA ILE A 198 3.21 -3.22 0.10
C ILE A 198 3.69 -3.21 1.56
N LEU A 199 3.59 -2.06 2.21
CA LEU A 199 4.01 -1.84 3.59
C LEU A 199 2.82 -2.02 4.52
N ASN A 200 2.98 -2.77 5.62
CA ASN A 200 2.04 -2.81 6.73
C ASN A 200 2.66 -2.15 7.97
N LEU A 201 2.18 -0.96 8.30
CA LEU A 201 2.81 -0.06 9.25
C LEU A 201 1.79 0.60 10.18
N ASN A 202 2.26 1.33 11.20
CA ASN A 202 1.43 2.24 11.99
C ASN A 202 1.71 3.69 11.56
N THR A 203 0.65 4.41 11.18
CA THR A 203 0.73 5.77 10.64
C THR A 203 1.23 6.82 11.64
N ARG A 204 1.22 6.55 12.96
CA ARG A 204 1.63 7.50 14.00
C ARG A 204 3.06 8.04 13.88
N HIS A 205 3.90 7.34 13.12
CA HIS A 205 5.30 7.71 12.91
C HIS A 205 5.52 8.44 11.58
N LEU A 206 4.48 8.54 10.75
CA LEU A 206 4.51 9.24 9.47
C LEU A 206 4.14 10.71 9.67
N LEU A 207 4.83 11.57 8.92
CA LEU A 207 4.53 13.00 8.86
C LEU A 207 3.16 13.22 8.21
N ASP A 208 2.39 14.15 8.76
CA ASP A 208 1.02 14.45 8.32
C ASP A 208 1.03 15.51 7.21
N SER A 209 0.92 15.08 5.94
CA SER A 209 0.90 16.00 4.80
C SER A 209 -0.33 16.92 4.75
N GLU A 210 -1.40 16.61 5.49
CA GLU A 210 -2.55 17.52 5.58
C GLU A 210 -2.27 18.69 6.52
N LYS A 211 -1.39 18.50 7.49
CA LYS A 211 -1.01 19.51 8.49
C LYS A 211 0.31 20.21 8.15
N ILE A 212 1.12 19.62 7.26
CA ILE A 212 2.37 20.19 6.77
C ILE A 212 2.22 20.49 5.27
N PRO A 213 1.85 21.73 4.89
CA PRO A 213 1.69 22.09 3.49
C PRO A 213 2.96 21.86 2.69
N ARG A 214 2.80 21.29 1.49
CA ARG A 214 3.91 20.99 0.55
C ARG A 214 5.00 20.11 1.17
N LEU A 215 4.62 19.19 2.07
CA LEU A 215 5.55 18.33 2.80
C LEU A 215 6.62 17.70 1.89
N SER A 216 6.21 17.03 0.81
CA SER A 216 7.12 16.37 -0.12
C SER A 216 8.12 17.35 -0.76
N GLU A 217 7.68 18.55 -1.12
CA GLU A 217 8.56 19.57 -1.69
C GLU A 217 9.56 20.08 -0.66
N LYS A 218 9.11 20.35 0.58
CA LYS A 218 9.97 20.79 1.67
C LYS A 218 11.05 19.76 2.00
N LEU A 219 10.69 18.48 2.02
CA LEU A 219 11.62 17.38 2.22
C LEU A 219 12.72 17.37 1.15
N LEU A 220 12.34 17.48 -0.12
CA LEU A 220 13.29 17.51 -1.24
C LEU A 220 14.20 18.73 -1.21
N LEU A 221 13.67 19.91 -0.86
CA LEU A 221 14.44 21.16 -0.78
C LEU A 221 15.25 21.30 0.53
N GLY A 222 15.07 20.38 1.48
CA GLY A 222 15.68 20.49 2.81
C GLY A 222 15.18 21.69 3.62
N GLU A 223 13.97 22.17 3.33
CA GLU A 223 13.36 23.28 4.07
C GLU A 223 13.01 22.87 5.50
N LYS A 224 13.12 23.80 6.45
CA LYS A 224 12.71 23.57 7.84
C LYS A 224 11.18 23.63 7.96
N PHE A 225 10.62 22.72 8.73
CA PHE A 225 9.20 22.72 9.11
C PHE A 225 9.05 22.10 10.50
N GLN A 226 7.93 22.37 11.15
CA GLN A 226 7.55 21.67 12.38
C GLN A 226 7.04 20.27 12.01
N GLU A 227 7.64 19.24 12.60
CA GLU A 227 7.15 17.88 12.46
C GLU A 227 5.80 17.74 13.16
N ILE A 228 4.82 17.25 12.41
CA ILE A 228 3.47 16.93 12.90
C ILE A 228 3.18 15.53 12.40
N PHE A 229 2.83 14.63 13.32
CA PHE A 229 2.59 13.22 13.02
C PHE A 229 1.10 12.93 12.90
N ARG A 230 0.78 11.85 12.19
CA ARG A 230 -0.59 11.38 11.99
C ARG A 230 -1.13 10.69 13.23
N GLU A 231 -2.45 10.48 13.24
CA GLU A 231 -3.10 9.62 14.21
C GLU A 231 -2.65 8.15 14.05
N SER A 232 -2.73 7.39 15.13
CA SER A 232 -2.27 6.00 15.19
C SER A 232 -3.29 5.05 14.58
N VAL A 233 -3.00 4.56 13.36
CA VAL A 233 -3.80 3.55 12.67
C VAL A 233 -2.87 2.53 12.03
N GLY A 234 -3.20 1.24 12.18
CA GLY A 234 -2.55 0.17 11.43
C GLY A 234 -3.01 0.20 9.97
N HIS A 235 -2.08 0.22 9.03
CA HIS A 235 -2.41 0.52 7.63
C HIS A 235 -1.57 -0.25 6.62
N TYR A 236 -2.14 -0.48 5.44
CA TYR A 236 -1.43 -0.98 4.27
C TYR A 236 -1.26 0.13 3.24
N ILE A 237 -0.04 0.32 2.76
CA ILE A 237 0.32 1.36 1.79
C ILE A 237 1.24 0.77 0.73
N GLY A 238 1.04 1.08 -0.54
CA GLY A 238 2.00 0.69 -1.58
C GLY A 238 3.19 1.65 -1.62
N CYS A 239 4.39 1.11 -1.77
CA CYS A 239 5.61 1.89 -1.98
C CYS A 239 5.95 1.93 -3.48
N GLY A 240 5.94 3.14 -4.04
CA GLY A 240 6.26 3.40 -5.44
C GLY A 240 7.75 3.55 -5.74
N GLY A 241 8.62 3.46 -4.74
CA GLY A 241 10.06 3.50 -4.91
C GLY A 241 10.74 4.48 -3.96
N LEU A 242 11.91 4.96 -4.37
CA LEU A 242 12.80 5.78 -3.57
C LEU A 242 13.20 7.05 -4.32
N ILE A 243 13.28 8.16 -3.59
CA ILE A 243 13.97 9.38 -4.04
C ILE A 243 15.11 9.67 -3.09
N GLU A 244 16.26 10.03 -3.64
CA GLU A 244 17.43 10.45 -2.88
C GLU A 244 17.83 11.88 -3.22
N VAL A 245 18.17 12.66 -2.18
CA VAL A 245 18.71 14.01 -2.29
C VAL A 245 19.73 14.21 -1.17
N ASP A 246 20.95 14.62 -1.51
CA ASP A 246 22.02 14.90 -0.53
C ASP A 246 22.16 13.80 0.54
N ASP A 247 22.26 12.53 0.10
CA ASP A 247 22.35 11.32 0.92
C ASP A 247 21.11 10.99 1.79
N LYS A 248 20.04 11.78 1.71
CA LYS A 248 18.76 11.51 2.37
C LYS A 248 17.86 10.66 1.49
N CYS A 249 17.25 9.65 2.08
CA CYS A 249 16.36 8.70 1.42
C CYS A 249 14.89 8.97 1.78
N PHE A 250 14.04 9.11 0.76
CA PHE A 250 12.59 9.30 0.89
C PHE A 250 11.82 8.23 0.14
N LEU A 251 10.94 7.50 0.82
CA LEU A 251 10.07 6.54 0.14
C LEU A 251 8.86 7.25 -0.46
N ILE A 252 8.51 6.85 -1.68
CA ILE A 252 7.30 7.27 -2.37
C ILE A 252 6.15 6.40 -1.89
N LEU A 253 5.22 6.96 -1.12
CA LEU A 253 4.06 6.25 -0.59
C LEU A 253 2.81 6.59 -1.39
N ARG A 254 2.13 5.57 -1.92
CA ARG A 254 0.82 5.68 -2.59
C ARG A 254 -0.29 5.43 -1.58
N GLU A 255 -0.77 6.50 -0.96
CA GLU A 255 -1.71 6.38 0.16
C GLU A 255 -3.11 5.97 -0.27
N THR A 256 -3.73 5.05 0.46
CA THR A 256 -5.07 4.54 0.13
C THR A 256 -6.17 5.52 0.56
N TYR A 257 -5.90 6.36 1.58
CA TYR A 257 -6.68 7.55 1.88
C TYR A 257 -6.31 8.71 0.93
N ARG A 258 -7.19 9.00 -0.02
CA ARG A 258 -6.95 9.96 -1.10
C ARG A 258 -6.51 11.35 -0.66
N LYS A 259 -6.94 11.81 0.52
CA LYS A 259 -6.54 13.12 1.06
C LYS A 259 -5.02 13.29 1.09
N TYR A 260 -4.26 12.25 1.44
CA TYR A 260 -2.79 12.32 1.48
C TYR A 260 -2.14 12.09 0.10
N GLY A 261 -2.81 11.38 -0.82
CA GLY A 261 -2.32 11.11 -2.17
C GLY A 261 -0.98 10.38 -2.21
N VAL A 262 -0.21 10.58 -3.29
CA VAL A 262 1.17 10.10 -3.37
C VAL A 262 2.09 11.10 -2.69
N HIS A 263 2.83 10.69 -1.67
CA HIS A 263 3.66 11.59 -0.89
C HIS A 263 4.98 10.96 -0.47
N LEU A 264 5.91 11.79 0.00
CA LEU A 264 7.20 11.35 0.49
C LEU A 264 7.20 11.21 2.01
N GLN A 265 7.88 10.17 2.49
CA GLN A 265 8.23 10.01 3.90
C GLN A 265 9.73 9.71 4.02
N PRO A 266 10.46 10.35 4.95
CA PRO A 266 11.83 9.99 5.27
C PRO A 266 11.94 8.51 5.66
N ALA A 267 13.00 7.84 5.20
CA ALA A 267 13.21 6.41 5.44
C ALA A 267 13.16 6.04 6.93
N GLU A 268 13.70 6.89 7.80
CA GLU A 268 13.69 6.65 9.25
C GLU A 268 12.27 6.70 9.86
N HIS A 269 11.40 7.58 9.37
CA HIS A 269 10.00 7.61 9.79
C HIS A 269 9.25 6.35 9.31
N VAL A 270 9.53 5.89 8.08
CA VAL A 270 8.96 4.65 7.56
C VAL A 270 9.46 3.43 8.33
N ARG A 271 10.75 3.39 8.70
CA ARG A 271 11.31 2.33 9.56
C ARG A 271 10.56 2.24 10.89
N LYS A 272 10.42 3.37 11.59
CA LYS A 272 9.65 3.45 12.85
C LYS A 272 8.19 3.04 12.64
N ALA A 273 7.58 3.43 11.52
CA ALA A 273 6.21 3.05 11.17
C ALA A 273 6.07 1.52 10.99
N LEU A 274 7.04 0.88 10.32
CA LEU A 274 7.09 -0.57 10.12
C LEU A 274 7.35 -1.34 11.42
N LEU A 275 8.01 -0.73 12.40
CA LEU A 275 8.13 -1.26 13.77
C LEU A 275 6.86 -1.08 14.61
N ARG A 276 5.91 -0.26 14.12
CA ARG A 276 4.56 0.01 14.65
C ARG A 276 4.50 0.59 16.06
N GLY A 277 4.91 -0.19 17.08
CA GLY A 277 4.87 0.18 18.49
C GLY A 277 3.47 0.18 19.11
N ASP A 278 2.53 -0.57 18.55
CA ASP A 278 1.12 -0.64 18.98
C ASP A 278 0.69 -2.03 19.49
N GLY A 279 1.65 -2.92 19.78
CA GLY A 279 1.41 -4.28 20.24
C GLY A 279 0.99 -5.26 19.14
N ARG A 280 0.98 -4.82 17.87
CA ARG A 280 0.77 -5.66 16.69
C ARG A 280 2.06 -5.80 15.90
N GLU A 281 2.12 -6.83 15.07
CA GLU A 281 3.25 -7.05 14.18
C GLU A 281 3.08 -6.28 12.85
N GLY A 282 4.20 -6.00 12.21
CA GLY A 282 4.28 -5.27 10.95
C GLY A 282 5.21 -5.95 9.96
N GLY A 283 5.20 -5.46 8.73
CA GLY A 283 6.02 -6.05 7.69
C GLY A 283 5.89 -5.40 6.33
N VAL A 284 6.59 -6.01 5.38
CA VAL A 284 6.57 -5.66 3.96
C VAL A 284 6.20 -6.91 3.16
N ILE A 285 5.27 -6.78 2.23
CA ILE A 285 5.02 -7.79 1.20
C ILE A 285 5.79 -7.35 -0.04
N ILE A 286 6.77 -8.15 -0.46
CA ILE A 286 7.52 -7.93 -1.69
C ILE A 286 6.90 -8.80 -2.77
N VAL A 287 6.31 -8.17 -3.79
CA VAL A 287 5.64 -8.84 -4.91
C VAL A 287 6.59 -8.89 -6.10
N VAL A 288 6.85 -10.09 -6.62
CA VAL A 288 7.80 -10.33 -7.70
C VAL A 288 7.24 -11.34 -8.70
N PRO A 289 7.74 -11.43 -9.93
CA PRO A 289 7.46 -12.57 -10.80
C PRO A 289 7.81 -13.89 -10.09
N ALA A 290 6.96 -14.91 -10.23
CA ALA A 290 7.18 -16.21 -9.58
C ALA A 290 8.56 -16.82 -9.93
N SER A 291 9.06 -16.58 -11.15
CA SER A 291 10.39 -17.03 -11.61
C SER A 291 11.56 -16.39 -10.86
N LEU A 292 11.34 -15.29 -10.13
CA LEU A 292 12.36 -14.59 -9.35
C LEU A 292 12.22 -14.82 -7.84
N GLU A 293 11.12 -15.40 -7.39
CA GLU A 293 10.80 -15.50 -5.96
C GLU A 293 11.93 -16.16 -5.15
N GLU A 294 12.41 -17.32 -5.57
CA GLU A 294 13.47 -18.05 -4.85
C GLU A 294 14.77 -17.24 -4.75
N LYS A 295 15.17 -16.58 -5.84
CA LYS A 295 16.34 -15.70 -5.88
C LYS A 295 16.21 -14.56 -4.87
N ILE A 296 15.06 -13.88 -4.85
CA ILE A 296 14.83 -12.75 -3.95
C ILE A 296 14.74 -13.21 -2.49
N ARG A 297 14.12 -14.36 -2.22
CA ARG A 297 14.13 -14.99 -0.89
C ARG A 297 15.57 -15.25 -0.41
N GLY A 298 16.43 -15.80 -1.26
CA GLY A 298 17.85 -16.01 -0.95
C GLY A 298 18.55 -14.71 -0.56
N ILE A 299 18.42 -13.65 -1.38
CA ILE A 299 19.01 -12.33 -1.10
C ILE A 299 18.52 -11.76 0.24
N LEU A 300 17.23 -11.91 0.55
CA LEU A 300 16.66 -11.42 1.80
C LEU A 300 17.18 -12.20 3.02
N LEU A 301 17.26 -13.53 2.91
CA LEU A 301 17.78 -14.38 3.99
C LEU A 301 19.26 -14.11 4.25
N ASP A 302 20.07 -13.97 3.20
CA ASP A 302 21.50 -13.65 3.29
C ASP A 302 21.74 -12.28 3.96
N ARG A 303 20.78 -11.35 3.82
CA ARG A 303 20.77 -10.03 4.49
C ARG A 303 20.11 -10.06 5.87
N GLY A 304 19.77 -11.24 6.37
CA GLY A 304 19.23 -11.45 7.73
C GLY A 304 17.78 -11.02 7.92
N PHE A 305 16.99 -10.88 6.86
CA PHE A 305 15.56 -10.60 6.96
C PHE A 305 14.78 -11.83 7.46
N ARG A 306 13.70 -11.58 8.21
CA ARG A 306 12.77 -12.63 8.67
C ARG A 306 11.65 -12.82 7.64
N LEU A 307 11.66 -13.96 6.95
CA LEU A 307 10.68 -14.28 5.90
C LEU A 307 9.49 -15.07 6.45
N GLU A 308 8.70 -14.42 7.30
CA GLU A 308 7.60 -15.02 8.03
C GLU A 308 6.35 -14.15 7.88
N ILE A 309 5.18 -14.79 7.82
CA ILE A 309 3.90 -14.09 7.95
C ILE A 309 3.80 -13.52 9.37
N TRP A 310 3.24 -12.32 9.51
CA TRP A 310 3.08 -11.62 10.78
C TRP A 310 1.60 -11.52 11.18
N ASP A 311 1.35 -11.28 12.47
CA ASP A 311 0.02 -11.06 13.03
C ASP A 311 -0.23 -9.55 13.20
N ASN A 312 -0.98 -8.96 12.27
CA ASN A 312 -1.40 -7.56 12.34
C ASN A 312 -2.69 -7.34 13.16
N GLY A 313 -3.23 -8.40 13.77
CA GLY A 313 -4.48 -8.41 14.52
C GLY A 313 -5.72 -8.84 13.71
N SER A 314 -5.66 -8.85 12.38
CA SER A 314 -6.76 -9.28 11.51
C SER A 314 -6.55 -10.75 11.10
N PRO A 315 -7.45 -11.68 11.44
CA PRO A 315 -7.30 -13.10 11.11
C PRO A 315 -7.62 -13.38 9.63
N PHE A 316 -6.95 -14.36 9.03
CA PHE A 316 -7.37 -14.91 7.73
C PHE A 316 -8.44 -15.99 7.92
N ILE A 317 -9.58 -15.87 7.25
CA ILE A 317 -10.66 -16.86 7.27
C ILE A 317 -10.89 -17.36 5.84
N PRO A 318 -10.26 -18.47 5.43
CA PRO A 318 -10.36 -18.96 4.06
C PRO A 318 -11.79 -19.36 3.70
N PHE A 319 -12.07 -19.49 2.40
CA PHE A 319 -13.31 -20.13 1.96
C PHE A 319 -13.42 -21.53 2.59
N THR A 320 -14.51 -21.81 3.29
CA THR A 320 -14.85 -23.17 3.67
C THR A 320 -15.13 -23.95 2.38
N SER A 321 -14.42 -25.05 2.13
CA SER A 321 -14.73 -25.97 1.03
C SER A 321 -16.21 -26.34 1.10
N GLN A 322 -16.97 -26.09 0.02
CA GLN A 322 -18.31 -26.64 -0.14
C GLN A 322 -18.25 -28.12 -0.53
#